data_AF-A0A814CUS8-F1
#
_entry.id   AF-A0A814CUS8-F1
#
_cell.length_a   1.000
_cell.length_b   1.000
_cell.length_c   1.000
_cell.angle_alpha   90.00
_cell.angle_beta   90.00
_cell.angle_gamma   90.00
#
_symmetry.space_group_name_H-M   'P 1'
#
loop_
_entity.id
_entity.type
_entity.pdbx_description
1 polymer ?
#
loop_
_entity_poly.entity_id
_entity_poly.type
_entity_poly.pdbx_seq_one_letter_code
_entity_poly.pdbx_strand_id
1 'polypeptide(L)'
;MFSDKSVPSYSSQYSASSVDSNDSEAYAADSNVVEYGPIKIRQIRKPAPTIATGRRPKHLVLVGEEALKRQQRREKNREAAKKLKERRQLIEEELGQKLKELEGEHLTLQSYLKQLQERKTNLQSEVENCLNDPIKELLSNHNQDMLSFFEQYLDDPDLFDEAIENMLNFD
;
A
#
# COMPACT_ATOMS: atom_id res chain seq x y z
N MET A 1 -13.76 -4.42 13.14
CA MET A 1 -12.41 -4.60 13.68
C MET A 1 -11.44 -4.46 12.53
N PHE A 2 -10.78 -3.30 12.41
CA PHE A 2 -9.80 -3.05 11.36
C PHE A 2 -8.41 -3.40 11.91
N SER A 3 -7.75 -4.37 11.28
CA SER A 3 -6.39 -4.77 11.66
C SER A 3 -5.38 -3.91 10.91
N ASP A 4 -4.74 -3.01 11.64
CA ASP A 4 -3.60 -2.21 11.20
C ASP A 4 -2.44 -3.13 10.79
N LYS A 5 -2.15 -3.19 9.48
CA LYS A 5 -0.93 -3.80 8.98
C LYS A 5 0.16 -2.73 8.90
N SER A 6 1.05 -2.78 9.88
CA SER A 6 2.29 -2.02 9.96
C SER A 6 3.10 -2.11 8.65
N VAL A 7 3.33 -0.97 8.01
CA VAL A 7 4.19 -0.83 6.83
C VAL A 7 5.67 -0.77 7.29
N PRO A 8 6.63 -1.43 6.61
CA PRO A 8 8.04 -1.35 6.97
C PRO A 8 8.59 0.04 6.64
N SER A 9 8.98 0.79 7.68
CA SER A 9 9.68 2.06 7.57
C SER A 9 11.11 1.83 7.08
N TYR A 10 11.39 2.10 5.81
CA TYR A 10 12.75 2.20 5.29
C TYR A 10 13.40 3.49 5.80
N SER A 11 14.29 3.37 6.80
CA SER A 11 15.11 4.49 7.26
C SER A 11 16.12 4.85 6.18
N SER A 12 15.86 5.93 5.47
CA SER A 12 16.77 6.52 4.51
C SER A 12 17.91 7.22 5.26
N GLN A 13 19.04 6.54 5.42
CA GLN A 13 20.26 7.13 5.98
C GLN A 13 20.97 7.95 4.89
N TYR A 14 20.41 9.12 4.56
CA TYR A 14 21.18 10.18 3.92
C TYR A 14 21.81 11.03 5.01
N SER A 15 23.06 10.74 5.32
CA SER A 15 23.92 11.61 6.12
C SER A 15 24.19 12.89 5.33
N ALA A 16 23.30 13.87 5.43
CA ALA A 16 23.60 15.24 5.04
C ALA A 16 24.66 15.76 6.01
N SER A 17 25.91 15.82 5.56
CA SER A 17 26.99 16.51 6.27
C SER A 17 26.57 17.98 6.44
N SER A 18 26.15 18.31 7.65
CA SER A 18 25.98 19.67 8.16
C SER A 18 27.26 20.46 7.88
N VAL A 19 27.17 21.43 6.99
CA VAL A 19 28.21 22.45 6.85
C VAL A 19 27.95 23.44 7.96
N ASP A 20 28.70 23.31 9.05
CA ASP A 20 28.72 24.27 10.15
C ASP A 20 28.99 25.66 9.59
N SER A 21 27.93 26.48 9.64
CA SER A 21 28.02 27.91 9.41
C SER A 21 28.66 28.52 10.65
N ASN A 22 29.99 28.55 10.68
CA ASN A 22 30.72 29.46 11.56
C ASN A 22 30.50 30.89 11.05
N ASP A 23 29.35 31.45 11.41
CA ASP A 23 29.15 32.90 11.53
C ASP A 23 29.98 33.38 12.72
N SER A 24 31.29 33.44 12.55
CA SER A 24 32.15 34.24 13.40
C SER A 24 32.09 35.67 12.88
N GLU A 25 31.26 36.47 13.55
CA GLU A 25 31.22 37.94 13.50
C GLU A 25 32.64 38.52 13.65
N ALA A 26 33.34 38.65 12.52
CA ALA A 26 34.49 39.51 12.43
C ALA A 26 33.99 40.93 12.14
N TYR A 27 33.87 41.73 13.20
CA TYR A 27 33.83 43.19 13.14
C TYR A 27 35.16 43.70 12.53
N ALA A 28 35.35 43.48 11.22
CA ALA A 28 36.45 44.03 10.46
C ALA A 28 36.04 45.45 10.03
N ALA A 29 36.59 46.43 10.73
CA ALA A 29 36.47 47.86 10.51
C ALA A 29 36.13 48.27 9.07
N ASP A 30 35.07 49.07 8.94
CA ASP A 30 34.53 49.68 7.72
C ASP A 30 35.50 50.74 7.16
N SER A 31 36.65 50.31 6.62
CA SER A 31 37.72 51.18 6.11
C SER A 31 37.73 51.35 4.59
N ASN A 32 36.69 50.88 3.87
CA ASN A 32 36.66 50.83 2.40
C ASN A 32 35.53 51.66 1.76
N VAL A 33 35.14 52.75 2.41
CA VAL A 33 34.24 53.76 1.84
C VAL A 33 35.08 54.87 1.23
N VAL A 34 34.96 55.07 -0.08
CA VAL A 34 35.59 56.21 -0.77
C VAL A 34 34.51 57.22 -1.11
N GLU A 35 34.73 58.45 -0.66
CA GLU A 35 33.80 59.55 -0.84
C GLU A 35 34.20 60.38 -2.07
N TYR A 36 33.26 60.56 -2.98
CA TYR A 36 33.38 61.43 -4.15
C TYR A 36 32.36 62.54 -4.01
N GLY A 37 32.72 63.62 -3.32
CA GLY A 37 31.79 64.70 -2.98
C GLY A 37 30.63 64.18 -2.10
N PRO A 38 29.35 64.51 -2.38
CA PRO A 38 28.23 64.10 -1.53
C PRO A 38 27.90 62.59 -1.61
N ILE A 39 28.59 61.82 -2.45
CA ILE A 39 28.30 60.40 -2.69
C ILE A 39 29.38 59.53 -2.04
N LYS A 40 28.93 58.61 -1.18
CA LYS A 40 29.79 57.62 -0.52
C LYS A 40 29.63 56.27 -1.22
N ILE A 41 30.72 55.77 -1.83
CA ILE A 41 30.72 54.48 -2.52
C ILE A 41 31.56 53.48 -1.71
N ARG A 42 30.95 52.34 -1.38
CA ARG A 42 31.69 51.20 -0.84
C ARG A 42 32.47 50.55 -1.98
N GLN A 43 33.79 50.57 -1.90
CA GLN A 43 34.62 49.91 -2.91
C GLN A 43 34.39 48.41 -2.85
N ILE A 44 33.98 47.83 -3.98
CA ILE A 44 33.82 46.39 -4.12
C ILE A 44 35.22 45.76 -3.98
N ARG A 45 35.41 44.97 -2.92
CA ARG A 45 36.66 44.21 -2.74
C ARG A 45 36.80 43.26 -3.93
N LYS A 46 37.96 43.27 -4.61
CA LYS A 46 38.26 42.27 -5.63
C LYS A 46 38.14 40.89 -4.96
N PRO A 47 37.41 39.93 -5.55
CA PRO A 47 37.26 38.62 -4.94
C PRO A 47 38.65 38.03 -4.71
N ALA A 48 38.88 37.46 -3.52
CA ALA A 48 40.16 36.87 -3.17
C ALA A 48 40.57 35.89 -4.28
N PRO A 49 41.84 35.91 -4.74
CA PRO A 49 42.31 34.97 -5.76
C PRO A 49 42.38 33.56 -5.15
N THR A 50 41.26 32.86 -5.16
CA THR A 50 41.11 31.52 -4.58
C THR A 50 41.62 30.45 -5.54
N ILE A 51 42.93 30.43 -5.81
CA ILE A 51 43.58 29.27 -6.42
C ILE A 51 43.53 28.08 -5.45
N ALA A 52 43.66 28.33 -4.14
CA ALA A 52 43.63 27.30 -3.09
C ALA A 52 42.29 26.55 -2.97
N THR A 53 41.16 27.15 -3.36
CA THR A 53 39.81 26.56 -3.25
C THR A 53 39.39 25.79 -4.52
N GLY A 54 40.26 25.71 -5.54
CA GLY A 54 39.96 25.01 -6.80
C GLY A 54 38.85 25.62 -7.66
N ARG A 55 38.28 26.76 -7.24
CA ARG A 55 37.24 27.49 -7.99
C ARG A 55 37.88 28.36 -9.06
N ARG A 56 37.63 28.03 -10.33
CA ARG A 56 38.09 28.82 -11.48
C ARG A 56 37.13 29.97 -11.78
N PRO A 57 37.64 31.13 -12.25
CA PRO A 57 36.79 32.25 -12.63
C PRO A 57 35.85 31.86 -13.77
N LYS A 58 34.59 32.29 -13.68
CA LYS A 58 33.49 31.95 -14.61
C LYS A 58 33.83 32.24 -16.08
N HIS A 59 34.71 33.20 -16.34
CA HIS A 59 35.08 33.68 -17.67
C HIS A 59 36.43 33.17 -18.18
N LEU A 60 37.04 32.18 -17.52
CA LEU A 60 38.28 31.58 -18.01
C LEU A 60 38.01 30.76 -19.27
N VAL A 61 38.53 31.21 -20.41
CA VAL A 61 38.54 30.42 -21.65
C VAL A 61 39.61 29.34 -21.48
N LEU A 62 39.17 28.10 -21.38
CA LEU A 62 40.07 26.95 -21.35
C LEU A 62 40.56 26.70 -22.78
N VAL A 63 41.87 26.54 -22.97
CA VAL A 63 42.50 26.34 -24.28
C VAL A 63 43.30 25.03 -24.26
N GLY A 64 43.43 24.38 -25.43
CA GLY A 64 44.24 23.18 -25.59
C GLY A 64 43.64 21.93 -24.94
N GLU A 65 44.48 21.11 -24.31
CA GLU A 65 44.09 19.80 -23.75
C GLU A 65 42.99 19.88 -22.69
N GLU A 66 42.98 20.96 -21.92
CA GLU A 66 42.01 21.14 -20.85
C GLU A 66 40.59 21.38 -21.38
N ALA A 67 40.48 22.09 -22.50
CA ALA A 67 39.21 22.27 -23.20
C ALA A 67 38.68 20.93 -23.73
N LEU A 68 39.54 20.11 -24.33
CA LEU A 68 39.20 18.78 -24.83
C LEU A 68 38.75 17.83 -23.72
N LYS A 69 39.48 17.78 -22.59
CA LYS A 69 39.09 16.98 -21.41
C LYS A 69 37.73 17.42 -20.87
N ARG A 70 37.44 18.73 -20.86
CA ARG A 70 36.13 19.25 -20.43
C ARG A 70 35.02 18.85 -21.41
N GLN A 71 35.27 18.90 -22.71
CA GLN A 71 34.32 18.47 -23.72
C GLN A 71 34.00 16.98 -23.57
N GLN A 72 35.01 16.11 -23.47
CA GLN A 72 34.82 14.67 -23.25
C GLN A 72 34.01 14.39 -21.96
N ARG A 73 34.26 15.12 -20.87
CA ARG A 73 33.46 14.99 -19.65
C ARG A 73 31.99 15.38 -19.87
N ARG A 74 31.73 16.43 -20.64
CA ARG A 74 30.36 16.85 -20.96
C ARG A 74 29.64 15.84 -21.83
N GLU A 75 30.33 15.26 -22.82
CA GLU A 75 29.78 14.22 -23.69
C GLU A 75 29.46 12.95 -22.89
N LYS A 76 30.42 12.45 -22.09
CA LYS A 76 30.18 11.30 -21.19
C LYS A 76 29.04 11.54 -20.21
N ASN A 77 28.95 12.73 -19.62
CA ASN A 77 27.87 13.07 -18.71
C ASN A 77 26.51 13.15 -19.43
N ARG A 78 26.49 13.66 -20.67
CA ARG A 78 25.29 13.68 -21.52
C ARG A 78 24.81 12.26 -21.82
N GLU A 79 25.71 11.37 -22.22
CA GLU A 79 25.39 9.96 -22.47
C GLU A 79 24.90 9.26 -21.19
N ALA A 80 25.57 9.48 -20.06
CA ALA A 80 25.16 8.92 -18.78
C ALA A 80 23.75 9.39 -18.36
N ALA A 81 23.45 10.68 -18.54
CA ALA A 81 22.13 11.23 -18.28
C ALA A 81 21.06 10.63 -19.21
N LYS A 82 21.38 10.45 -20.50
CA LYS A 82 20.48 9.80 -21.47
C LYS A 82 20.19 8.35 -21.05
N LYS A 83 21.23 7.57 -20.75
CA LYS A 83 21.10 6.18 -20.31
C LYS A 83 20.32 6.06 -19.00
N LEU A 84 20.53 7.00 -18.06
CA LEU A 84 19.75 7.04 -16.83
C LEU A 84 18.27 7.30 -17.11
N LYS A 85 17.96 8.24 -18.01
CA LYS A 85 16.57 8.53 -18.41
C LYS A 85 15.92 7.32 -19.08
N GLU A 86 16.61 6.70 -20.04
CA GLU A 86 16.14 5.48 -20.71
C GLU A 86 15.88 4.36 -19.70
N ARG A 87 16.80 4.14 -18.75
CA ARG A 87 16.61 3.12 -17.71
C ARG A 87 15.43 3.41 -16.79
N ARG A 88 15.22 4.67 -16.39
CA ARG A 88 14.05 5.06 -15.58
C ARG A 88 12.75 4.78 -16.32
N GLN A 89 12.69 5.15 -17.59
CA GLN A 89 11.53 4.91 -18.42
C GLN A 89 11.23 3.39 -18.56
N LEU A 90 12.25 2.57 -18.81
CA LEU A 90 12.07 1.12 -18.88
C LEU A 90 11.52 0.54 -17.56
N ILE A 91 12.03 1.01 -16.42
CA ILE A 91 11.52 0.57 -15.09
C ILE A 91 10.07 1.02 -14.90
N GLU A 92 9.72 2.25 -15.29
CA GLU A 92 8.33 2.74 -15.23
C GLU A 92 7.39 1.91 -16.10
N GLU A 93 7.82 1.56 -17.32
CA GLU A 93 7.06 0.69 -18.24
C GLU A 93 6.89 -0.73 -17.69
N GLU A 94 7.97 -1.33 -17.15
CA GLU A 94 7.94 -2.66 -16.51
C GLU A 94 6.99 -2.68 -15.30
N LEU A 95 7.10 -1.68 -14.42
CA LEU A 95 6.19 -1.55 -13.28
C LEU A 95 4.74 -1.35 -13.73
N GLY A 96 4.51 -0.55 -14.77
CA GLY A 96 3.18 -0.35 -15.34
C GLY A 96 2.60 -1.63 -15.94
N GLN A 97 3.40 -2.47 -16.58
CA GLN A 97 2.98 -3.79 -17.06
C GLN A 97 2.65 -4.72 -15.89
N LYS A 98 3.51 -4.78 -14.87
CA LYS A 98 3.29 -5.62 -13.70
C LYS A 98 2.02 -5.23 -12.94
N LEU A 99 1.73 -3.94 -12.86
CA LEU A 99 0.50 -3.44 -12.25
C LEU A 99 -0.74 -3.94 -13.01
N LYS A 100 -0.74 -3.83 -14.34
CA LYS A 100 -1.85 -4.34 -15.18
C LYS A 100 -2.04 -5.85 -15.06
N GLU A 101 -0.95 -6.61 -15.02
CA GLU A 101 -1.02 -8.06 -14.77
C GLU A 101 -1.68 -8.36 -13.42
N LEU A 102 -1.21 -7.72 -12.35
CA LEU A 102 -1.75 -7.92 -11.01
C LEU A 102 -3.21 -7.47 -10.88
N GLU A 103 -3.61 -6.38 -11.55
CA GLU A 103 -5.01 -5.96 -11.63
C GLU A 103 -5.87 -7.01 -12.33
N GLY A 104 -5.39 -7.59 -13.43
CA GLY A 104 -6.08 -8.67 -14.15
C GLY A 104 -6.23 -9.94 -13.29
N GLU A 105 -5.18 -10.34 -12.60
CA GLU A 105 -5.21 -11.47 -11.65
C GLU A 105 -6.18 -11.18 -10.50
N HIS A 106 -6.13 -9.97 -9.93
CA HIS A 106 -7.04 -9.56 -8.85
C HIS A 106 -8.51 -9.65 -9.28
N LEU A 107 -8.86 -9.11 -10.45
CA LEU A 107 -10.23 -9.18 -10.99
C LEU A 107 -10.67 -10.63 -11.22
N THR A 108 -9.77 -11.47 -11.73
CA THR A 108 -10.05 -12.90 -11.95
C THR A 108 -10.33 -13.61 -10.63
N LEU A 109 -9.47 -13.40 -9.62
CA LEU A 109 -9.64 -13.97 -8.28
C LEU A 109 -10.93 -13.46 -7.61
N GLN A 110 -11.25 -12.18 -7.76
CA GLN A 110 -12.48 -11.61 -7.22
C GLN A 110 -13.73 -12.22 -7.85
N SER A 111 -13.70 -12.47 -9.17
CA SER A 111 -14.77 -13.19 -9.88
C SER A 111 -14.92 -14.62 -9.36
N TYR A 112 -13.80 -15.34 -9.18
CA TYR A 112 -13.82 -16.69 -8.66
C TYR A 112 -14.37 -16.76 -7.23
N LEU A 113 -13.96 -15.80 -6.38
CA LEU A 113 -14.47 -15.69 -5.01
C LEU A 113 -15.99 -15.46 -5.01
N LYS A 114 -16.49 -14.57 -5.88
CA LYS A 114 -17.93 -14.34 -6.03
C LYS A 114 -18.67 -15.62 -6.44
N GLN A 115 -18.16 -16.35 -7.43
CA GLN A 115 -18.77 -17.62 -7.88
C GLN A 115 -18.80 -18.66 -6.76
N LEU A 116 -17.73 -18.78 -5.98
CA LEU A 116 -17.67 -19.69 -4.84
C LEU A 116 -18.64 -19.28 -3.72
N GLN A 117 -18.80 -17.99 -3.46
CA GLN A 117 -19.78 -17.48 -2.49
C GLN A 117 -21.20 -17.81 -2.93
N GLU A 118 -21.53 -17.57 -4.20
CA GLU A 118 -22.86 -17.90 -4.75
C GLU A 118 -23.13 -19.40 -4.70
N ARG A 119 -22.15 -20.23 -5.07
CA ARG A 119 -22.28 -21.68 -4.94
C ARG A 119 -22.48 -22.12 -3.50
N LYS A 120 -21.74 -21.52 -2.55
CA LYS A 120 -21.91 -21.79 -1.12
C LYS A 120 -23.33 -21.44 -0.66
N THR A 121 -23.83 -20.25 -1.02
CA THR A 121 -25.19 -19.83 -0.61
C THR A 121 -26.26 -20.74 -1.20
N ASN A 122 -26.11 -21.15 -2.46
CA ASN A 122 -27.06 -22.07 -3.09
C ASN A 122 -27.08 -23.42 -2.37
N LEU A 123 -25.91 -24.01 -2.11
CA LEU A 123 -25.82 -25.27 -1.36
C LEU A 123 -26.37 -25.14 0.06
N GLN A 124 -26.14 -24.01 0.74
CA GLN A 124 -26.73 -23.76 2.06
C GLN A 124 -28.26 -23.71 2.00
N SER A 125 -28.82 -23.03 0.98
CA SER A 125 -30.27 -22.99 0.78
C SER A 125 -30.86 -24.35 0.40
N GLU A 126 -30.15 -25.14 -0.40
CA GLU A 126 -30.56 -26.51 -0.74
C GLU A 126 -30.59 -27.40 0.51
N VAL A 127 -29.58 -27.33 1.37
CA VAL A 127 -29.56 -28.08 2.63
C VAL A 127 -30.71 -27.64 3.54
N GLU A 128 -30.97 -26.33 3.64
CA GLU A 128 -32.05 -25.81 4.47
C GLU A 128 -33.43 -26.26 3.96
N ASN A 129 -33.70 -26.07 2.67
CA ASN A 129 -34.99 -26.38 2.07
C ASN A 129 -35.26 -27.88 1.90
N CYS A 130 -34.23 -28.67 1.58
CA CYS A 130 -34.42 -30.10 1.25
C CYS A 130 -34.25 -31.04 2.44
N LEU A 131 -33.50 -30.64 3.47
CA LEU A 131 -33.27 -31.49 4.64
C LEU A 131 -33.93 -30.91 5.88
N ASN A 132 -33.66 -29.64 6.20
CA ASN A 132 -34.12 -29.10 7.48
C ASN A 132 -35.62 -28.87 7.51
N ASP A 133 -36.22 -28.35 6.44
CA ASP A 133 -37.66 -28.07 6.42
C ASP A 133 -38.52 -29.35 6.43
N PRO A 134 -38.24 -30.39 5.63
CA PRO A 134 -38.95 -31.67 5.73
C PRO A 134 -38.78 -32.34 7.09
N ILE A 135 -37.59 -32.25 7.70
CA ILE A 135 -37.37 -32.78 9.06
C ILE A 135 -38.22 -32.02 10.08
N LYS A 136 -38.27 -30.68 10.00
CA LYS A 136 -39.12 -29.88 10.90
C LYS A 136 -40.60 -30.22 10.71
N GLU A 137 -41.05 -30.38 9.47
CA GLU A 137 -42.44 -30.74 9.16
C GLU A 137 -42.78 -32.15 9.69
N LEU A 138 -41.93 -33.14 9.46
CA LEU A 138 -42.07 -34.49 10.02
C LEU A 138 -42.15 -34.49 11.55
N LEU A 139 -41.26 -33.74 12.21
CA LEU A 139 -41.25 -33.62 13.67
C LEU A 139 -42.51 -32.91 14.19
N SER A 140 -42.98 -31.87 13.49
CA SER A 140 -44.21 -31.16 13.84
C SER A 140 -45.43 -32.06 13.71
N ASN A 141 -45.55 -32.80 12.61
CA ASN A 141 -46.65 -33.73 12.37
C ASN A 141 -46.64 -34.85 13.40
N HIS A 142 -45.48 -35.45 13.68
CA HIS A 142 -45.36 -36.51 14.69
C HIS A 142 -45.76 -36.02 16.10
N ASN A 143 -45.36 -34.81 16.48
CA ASN A 143 -45.75 -34.24 17.77
C ASN A 143 -47.27 -33.99 17.84
N GLN A 144 -47.89 -33.58 16.73
CA GLN A 144 -49.33 -33.37 16.66
C GLN A 144 -50.11 -34.69 16.73
N ASP A 145 -49.64 -35.73 16.03
CA ASP A 145 -50.20 -37.07 16.10
C ASP A 145 -50.13 -37.63 17.53
N MET A 146 -48.97 -37.51 18.18
CA MET A 146 -48.79 -37.91 19.58
C MET A 146 -49.75 -37.18 20.52
N LEU A 147 -49.92 -35.86 20.37
CA LEU A 147 -50.86 -35.09 21.17
C LEU A 147 -52.31 -35.54 20.95
N SER A 148 -52.70 -35.79 19.70
CA SER A 148 -54.05 -36.27 19.38
C SER A 148 -54.32 -37.67 19.93
N PHE A 149 -53.30 -38.54 19.90
CA PHE A 149 -53.34 -39.86 20.52
C PHE A 149 -53.61 -39.72 22.03
N PHE A 150 -52.86 -38.88 22.75
CA PHE A 150 -53.10 -38.65 24.18
C PHE A 150 -54.47 -38.03 24.47
N GLU A 151 -54.93 -37.07 23.66
CA GLU A 151 -56.28 -36.48 23.80
C GLU A 151 -57.40 -37.52 23.66
N GLN A 152 -57.22 -38.52 22.79
CA GLN A 152 -58.22 -39.57 22.59
C GLN A 152 -58.43 -40.46 23.84
N TYR A 153 -57.41 -40.58 24.69
CA TYR A 153 -57.46 -41.40 25.90
C TYR A 153 -57.59 -40.60 27.20
N LEU A 154 -57.69 -39.27 27.11
CA LEU A 154 -57.91 -38.40 28.28
C LEU A 154 -59.31 -38.59 28.90
N ASP A 155 -60.28 -39.04 28.10
CA ASP A 155 -61.65 -39.28 28.54
C ASP A 155 -61.87 -40.68 29.15
N ASP A 156 -61.00 -41.66 28.86
CA ASP A 156 -61.08 -43.03 29.39
C ASP A 156 -59.69 -43.65 29.62
N PRO A 157 -59.13 -43.56 30.83
CA PRO A 157 -57.77 -43.97 31.13
C PRO A 157 -57.57 -45.50 31.14
N ASP A 158 -58.64 -46.29 31.31
CA ASP A 158 -58.53 -47.75 31.31
C ASP A 158 -58.28 -48.30 29.87
N LEU A 159 -58.73 -47.58 28.83
CA LEU A 159 -58.46 -47.91 27.43
C LEU A 159 -56.99 -47.65 27.02
N PHE A 160 -56.32 -46.73 27.72
CA PHE A 160 -54.93 -46.37 27.45
C PHE A 160 -53.98 -47.53 27.81
N ASP A 161 -54.20 -48.15 28.97
CA ASP A 161 -53.37 -49.25 29.46
C ASP A 161 -53.51 -50.50 28.55
N GLU A 162 -54.72 -50.79 28.05
CA GLU A 162 -54.97 -51.89 27.10
C GLU A 162 -54.36 -51.61 25.71
N ALA A 163 -54.38 -50.36 25.26
CA ALA A 163 -53.74 -49.96 24.01
C ALA A 163 -52.20 -50.07 24.08
N ILE A 164 -51.58 -49.70 25.20
CA ILE A 164 -50.14 -49.84 25.41
C ILE A 164 -49.72 -51.30 25.54
N GLU A 165 -50.50 -52.14 26.26
CA GLU A 165 -50.24 -53.58 26.34
C GLU A 165 -50.25 -54.24 24.96
N ASN A 166 -51.21 -53.89 24.11
CA ASN A 166 -51.28 -54.39 22.73
C ASN A 166 -50.14 -53.87 21.84
N MET A 167 -49.60 -52.68 22.11
CA MET A 167 -48.51 -52.09 21.34
C MET A 167 -47.12 -52.60 21.77
N LEU A 168 -46.97 -53.08 23.01
CA LEU A 168 -45.74 -53.67 23.52
C LEU A 168 -45.67 -55.18 23.27
N ASN A 169 -46.81 -55.84 23.12
CA ASN A 169 -46.92 -57.23 22.69
C ASN A 169 -46.89 -57.35 21.16
N PHE A 170 -45.76 -56.99 20.54
CA PHE A 170 -45.46 -57.42 19.17
C PHE A 170 -44.81 -58.81 19.21
N ASP A 171 -45.58 -59.84 18.89
CA ASP A 171 -45.05 -61.12 18.36
C ASP A 171 -44.57 -60.96 16.90
#